data_AF-A0A1I1UMB2-F1
#
_entry.id   AF-A0A1I1UMB2-F1
#
_cell.length_a   1.000
_cell.length_b   1.000
_cell.length_c   1.000
_cell.angle_alpha   90.00
_cell.angle_beta   90.00
_cell.angle_gamma   90.00
#
_symmetry.space_group_name_H-M   'P 1'
#
loop_
_entity.id
_entity.type
_entity.pdbx_description
1 polymer ?
#
loop_
_entity_poly.entity_id
_entity_poly.type
_entity_poly.pdbx_seq_one_letter_code
_entity_poly.pdbx_strand_id
1 'polypeptide(L)'
;MGDVAGEEDVLCRVHSSCIFGHHFNSIECDCREQMEISQQLIQEAGKGIIIWLEQEGKGNGHFALLKSVDYKRKGVAQAEAYEAVGFKRDARDYTQAADILNEIGVKSVRMLTNNINKVETLTQHGINVVGIKPTKL
;
A
#
# COMPACT_ATOMS: atom_id res chain seq x y z
N MET A 1 7.49 -2.63 14.48
CA MET A 1 7.19 -3.21 15.81
C MET A 1 8.20 -4.31 16.06
N GLY A 2 8.80 -4.35 17.26
CA GLY A 2 9.94 -5.23 17.54
C GLY A 2 11.24 -4.76 16.87
N ASP A 3 12.32 -5.50 17.10
CA ASP A 3 13.57 -5.36 16.36
C ASP A 3 13.50 -6.20 15.08
N VAL A 4 13.80 -5.57 13.95
CA VAL A 4 13.63 -6.14 12.60
C VAL A 4 14.91 -6.07 11.78
N ALA A 5 15.96 -5.41 12.28
CA ALA A 5 17.22 -5.30 11.58
C ALA A 5 17.93 -6.66 11.60
N GLY A 6 18.43 -7.11 10.44
CA GLY A 6 19.10 -8.41 10.31
C GLY A 6 18.18 -9.64 10.35
N GLU A 7 16.87 -9.45 10.50
CA GLU A 7 15.85 -10.51 10.55
C GLU A 7 15.38 -10.92 9.15
N GLU A 8 14.80 -12.13 9.05
CA GLU A 8 14.28 -12.72 7.81
C GLU A 8 12.78 -13.01 7.92
N ASP A 9 12.10 -13.12 6.77
CA ASP A 9 10.66 -13.38 6.63
C ASP A 9 9.79 -12.43 7.48
N VAL A 10 10.20 -11.16 7.58
CA VAL A 10 9.51 -10.15 8.38
C VAL A 10 8.25 -9.70 7.64
N LEU A 11 7.10 -9.71 8.32
CA LEU A 11 5.86 -9.18 7.76
C LEU A 11 5.99 -7.69 7.47
N CYS A 12 5.71 -7.29 6.23
CA CYS A 12 5.83 -5.90 5.78
C CYS A 12 4.58 -5.42 5.04
N ARG A 13 4.02 -4.30 5.47
CA ARG A 13 2.92 -3.60 4.80
C ARG A 13 3.40 -2.25 4.28
N VAL A 14 3.46 -2.09 2.97
CA VAL A 14 3.57 -0.76 2.34
C VAL A 14 2.15 -0.23 2.12
N HIS A 15 1.77 0.85 2.80
CA HIS A 15 0.45 1.44 2.79
C HIS A 15 0.49 2.82 2.13
N SER A 16 -0.36 3.07 1.14
CA SER A 16 -0.53 4.41 0.55
C SER A 16 -1.63 5.14 1.31
N SER A 17 -1.41 6.41 1.67
CA SER A 17 -2.37 7.20 2.42
C SER A 17 -3.73 7.29 1.74
N CYS A 18 -4.78 7.36 2.56
CA CYS A 18 -6.17 7.54 2.13
C CYS A 18 -6.93 8.32 3.21
N ILE A 19 -7.10 9.62 3.02
CA ILE A 19 -7.77 10.50 3.99
C ILE A 19 -9.22 10.05 4.22
N PHE A 20 -9.91 9.65 3.16
CA PHE A 20 -11.32 9.27 3.22
C PHE A 20 -11.51 7.99 4.01
N GLY A 21 -10.66 6.98 3.79
CA GLY A 21 -10.70 5.73 4.55
C GLY A 21 -10.31 5.93 6.01
N HIS A 22 -9.18 6.60 6.27
CA HIS A 22 -8.58 6.63 7.62
C HIS A 22 -9.13 7.72 8.54
N HIS A 23 -9.57 8.86 8.01
CA HIS A 23 -10.04 9.99 8.83
C HIS A 23 -11.55 10.18 8.74
N PHE A 24 -12.15 9.93 7.58
CA PHE A 24 -13.59 10.15 7.36
C PHE A 24 -14.42 8.86 7.38
N ASN A 25 -13.83 7.71 7.70
CA ASN A 25 -14.51 6.42 7.80
C ASN A 25 -15.33 6.06 6.55
N SER A 26 -14.78 6.36 5.38
CA SER A 26 -15.44 6.09 4.11
C SER A 26 -15.69 4.59 3.92
N ILE A 27 -16.91 4.25 3.51
CA ILE A 27 -17.33 2.89 3.12
C ILE A 27 -17.05 2.57 1.64
N GLU A 28 -16.47 3.52 0.91
CA GLU A 28 -16.23 3.44 -0.54
C GLU A 28 -14.91 2.72 -0.89
N CYS A 29 -14.12 2.36 0.13
CA CYS A 29 -12.84 1.68 -0.01
C CYS A 29 -12.52 0.86 1.23
N ASP A 30 -11.66 -0.14 1.06
CA ASP A 30 -11.17 -1.04 2.12
C ASP A 30 -9.83 -0.57 2.73
N CYS A 31 -9.40 0.68 2.49
CA CYS A 31 -8.07 1.13 2.91
C CYS A 31 -7.87 1.06 4.44
N ARG A 32 -8.89 1.40 5.23
CA ARG A 32 -8.83 1.31 6.69
C ARG A 32 -8.74 -0.15 7.16
N GLU A 33 -9.63 -1.00 6.65
CA GLU A 33 -9.68 -2.44 6.96
C GLU A 33 -8.35 -3.14 6.62
N GLN A 34 -7.76 -2.83 5.47
CA GLN A 34 -6.46 -3.39 5.10
C GLN A 34 -5.33 -2.95 6.03
N MET A 35 -5.40 -1.73 6.61
CA MET A 35 -4.44 -1.29 7.62
C MET A 35 -4.65 -2.06 8.93
N GLU A 36 -5.89 -2.14 9.41
CA GLU A 36 -6.25 -2.83 10.65
C GLU A 36 -5.82 -4.31 10.61
N ILE A 37 -6.14 -5.02 9.52
CA ILE A 37 -5.71 -6.42 9.31
C ILE A 37 -4.18 -6.52 9.31
N SER A 38 -3.49 -5.58 8.66
CA SER A 38 -2.02 -5.61 8.62
C SER A 38 -1.41 -5.41 10.01
N GLN A 39 -1.98 -4.51 10.81
CA GLN A 39 -1.57 -4.27 12.18
C GLN A 39 -1.80 -5.50 13.06
N GLN A 40 -2.97 -6.14 12.95
CA GLN A 40 -3.29 -7.37 13.67
C GLN A 40 -2.32 -8.50 13.33
N LEU A 41 -2.08 -8.76 12.04
CA LEU A 41 -1.15 -9.81 11.60
C LEU A 41 0.29 -9.55 12.08
N ILE A 42 0.74 -8.30 12.04
CA ILE A 42 2.07 -7.92 12.56
C ILE A 42 2.12 -8.09 14.08
N GLN A 43 1.06 -7.73 14.79
CA GLN A 43 0.96 -7.91 16.23
C GLN A 43 1.02 -9.39 16.63
N GLU A 44 0.25 -10.24 15.95
CA GLU A 44 0.25 -11.69 16.14
C GLU A 44 1.63 -12.31 15.87
N ALA A 45 2.35 -11.82 14.86
CA ALA A 45 3.71 -12.28 14.55
C ALA A 45 4.76 -11.76 15.55
N GLY A 46 4.44 -10.80 16.42
CA GLY A 46 5.35 -10.21 17.40
C GLY A 46 6.41 -9.27 16.82
N LYS A 47 6.58 -9.24 15.50
CA LYS A 47 7.48 -8.33 14.79
C LYS A 47 6.96 -8.01 13.39
N GLY A 48 7.27 -6.82 12.88
CA GLY A 48 6.88 -6.43 11.52
C GLY A 48 6.99 -4.94 11.25
N ILE A 49 6.79 -4.59 9.98
CA ILE A 49 7.02 -3.25 9.43
C ILE A 49 5.73 -2.76 8.76
N ILE A 50 5.35 -1.51 9.05
CA ILE A 50 4.36 -0.76 8.26
C ILE A 50 5.05 0.50 7.75
N ILE A 51 5.09 0.66 6.43
CA ILE A 51 5.58 1.86 5.76
C ILE A 51 4.37 2.64 5.26
N TRP A 52 4.24 3.87 5.70
CA TRP A 52 3.20 4.79 5.25
C TRP A 52 3.77 5.73 4.19
N LEU A 53 3.19 5.71 2.99
CA LEU A 53 3.56 6.59 1.90
C LEU A 53 2.42 7.58 1.62
N GLU A 54 2.74 8.87 1.55
CA GLU A 54 1.78 9.93 1.22
C GLU A 54 1.44 9.94 -0.28
N GLN A 55 0.56 9.03 -0.68
CA GLN A 55 0.26 8.72 -2.08
C GLN A 55 -1.24 8.53 -2.33
N GLU A 56 -2.00 9.51 -1.86
CA GLU A 56 -3.44 9.57 -2.01
C GLU A 56 -3.90 9.42 -3.47
N GLY A 57 -5.09 8.84 -3.65
CA GLY A 57 -5.73 8.78 -4.96
C GLY A 57 -4.92 7.96 -5.97
N LYS A 58 -4.27 6.89 -5.50
CA LYS A 58 -3.30 6.12 -6.30
C LYS A 58 -2.17 7.01 -6.84
N GLY A 59 -1.66 7.93 -6.03
CA GLY A 59 -0.60 8.86 -6.41
C GLY A 59 -1.04 10.02 -7.32
N ASN A 60 -2.31 10.07 -7.74
CA ASN A 60 -2.84 11.19 -8.52
C ASN A 60 -3.34 12.36 -7.64
N GLY A 61 -3.40 12.18 -6.32
CA GLY A 61 -3.87 13.17 -5.36
C GLY A 61 -5.39 13.37 -5.34
N HIS A 62 -5.86 14.20 -4.41
CA HIS A 62 -7.31 14.43 -4.19
C HIS A 62 -8.01 15.07 -5.38
N PHE A 63 -7.31 15.91 -6.16
CA PHE A 63 -7.92 16.60 -7.30
C PHE A 63 -8.40 15.62 -8.37
N ALA A 64 -7.64 14.54 -8.63
CA ALA A 64 -8.06 13.48 -9.54
C ALA A 64 -9.33 12.78 -9.05
N LEU A 65 -9.42 12.52 -7.74
CA LEU A 65 -10.63 11.93 -7.12
C LEU A 65 -11.85 12.82 -7.39
N LEU A 66 -11.74 14.13 -7.10
CA LEU A 66 -12.81 15.10 -7.32
C LEU A 66 -13.22 15.20 -8.79
N LYS A 67 -12.27 15.17 -9.72
CA LYS A 67 -12.56 15.20 -11.16
C LYS A 67 -13.26 13.93 -11.64
N SER A 68 -12.96 12.79 -11.04
CA SER A 68 -13.49 11.48 -11.46
C SER A 68 -14.88 11.12 -10.86
N VAL A 69 -15.45 11.95 -9.98
CA VAL A 69 -16.66 11.61 -9.20
C VAL A 69 -17.83 11.19 -10.09
N ASP A 70 -18.04 11.87 -11.22
CA ASP A 70 -19.17 11.56 -12.12
C ASP A 70 -19.05 10.19 -12.78
N TYR A 71 -17.83 9.72 -13.04
CA TYR A 71 -17.58 8.36 -13.53
C TYR A 71 -17.81 7.33 -12.41
N LYS A 72 -17.33 7.65 -11.20
CA LYS A 72 -17.52 6.78 -10.04
C LYS A 72 -19.00 6.57 -9.70
N ARG A 73 -19.82 7.63 -9.78
CA ARG A 73 -21.28 7.58 -9.62
C ARG A 73 -21.98 6.70 -10.66
N LYS A 74 -21.35 6.46 -11.81
CA LYS A 74 -21.82 5.56 -12.86
C LYS A 74 -21.33 4.12 -12.68
N GLY A 75 -20.67 3.81 -11.55
CA GLY A 75 -20.14 2.49 -11.24
C GLY A 75 -18.81 2.15 -11.93
N VAL A 76 -18.15 3.13 -12.56
CA VAL A 76 -16.85 2.93 -13.21
C VAL A 76 -15.77 2.69 -12.15
N ALA A 77 -14.91 1.69 -12.37
CA ALA A 77 -13.81 1.41 -11.47
C ALA A 77 -12.90 2.64 -11.33
N GLN A 78 -12.43 2.93 -10.11
CA GLN A 78 -11.71 4.18 -9.83
C GLN A 78 -10.50 4.41 -10.74
N ALA A 79 -9.81 3.35 -11.12
CA ALA A 79 -8.64 3.42 -11.98
C ALA A 79 -8.99 3.87 -13.41
N GLU A 80 -10.11 3.38 -13.96
CA GLU A 80 -10.65 3.79 -15.26
C GLU A 80 -11.25 5.20 -15.20
N ALA A 81 -11.87 5.55 -14.07
CA ALA A 81 -12.40 6.89 -13.82
C ALA A 81 -11.28 7.95 -13.82
N TYR A 82 -10.07 7.61 -13.35
CA TYR A 82 -8.89 8.47 -13.46
C TYR A 82 -8.40 8.65 -14.90
N GLU A 83 -8.32 7.57 -15.67
CA GLU A 83 -7.92 7.65 -17.08
C GLU A 83 -8.88 8.53 -17.89
N ALA A 84 -10.19 8.38 -17.64
CA ALA A 84 -11.23 9.16 -18.32
C ALA A 84 -11.15 10.68 -18.08
N VAL A 85 -10.50 11.12 -16.99
CA VAL A 85 -10.29 12.54 -16.66
C VAL A 85 -8.83 12.98 -16.80
N GLY A 86 -8.01 12.21 -17.53
CA GLY A 86 -6.65 12.59 -17.92
C GLY A 86 -5.55 12.26 -16.91
N PHE A 87 -5.82 11.39 -15.92
CA PHE A 87 -4.85 10.95 -14.92
C PHE A 87 -4.37 9.52 -15.19
N LYS A 88 -3.32 9.08 -14.49
CA LYS A 88 -2.84 7.70 -14.63
C LYS A 88 -3.75 6.74 -13.89
N ARG A 89 -3.91 5.54 -14.44
CA ARG A 89 -4.57 4.40 -13.76
C ARG A 89 -4.02 4.15 -12.35
N ASP A 90 -2.70 4.25 -12.23
CA ASP A 90 -1.94 4.19 -10.99
C ASP A 90 -0.66 5.02 -11.16
N ALA A 91 -0.51 6.09 -10.37
CA ALA A 91 0.65 6.97 -10.40
C ALA A 91 1.59 6.74 -9.20
N ARG A 92 1.35 5.70 -8.39
CA ARG A 92 2.16 5.42 -7.21
C ARG A 92 3.55 4.96 -7.59
N ASP A 93 4.50 5.29 -6.70
CA ASP A 93 5.88 4.86 -6.78
C ASP A 93 6.30 4.23 -5.44
N TYR A 94 6.82 3.01 -5.47
CA TYR A 94 7.21 2.30 -4.25
C TYR A 94 8.73 2.28 -4.02
N THR A 95 9.50 3.01 -4.83
CA THR A 95 10.96 3.20 -4.65
C THR A 95 11.31 3.64 -3.24
N GLN A 96 10.62 4.66 -2.70
CA GLN A 96 10.83 5.17 -1.34
C GLN A 96 10.63 4.10 -0.26
N ALA A 97 9.71 3.15 -0.47
CA ALA A 97 9.54 2.05 0.49
C ALA A 97 10.72 1.08 0.45
N ALA A 98 11.33 0.86 -0.72
CA ALA A 98 12.55 0.08 -0.83
C ALA A 98 13.73 0.78 -0.13
N ASP A 99 13.89 2.09 -0.32
CA ASP A 99 14.94 2.88 0.35
C ASP A 99 14.81 2.76 1.88
N ILE A 100 13.60 2.92 2.41
CA ILE A 100 13.32 2.76 3.85
C ILE A 100 13.67 1.34 4.32
N LEU A 101 13.31 0.29 3.58
CA LEU A 101 13.61 -1.09 3.97
C LEU A 101 15.11 -1.40 3.95
N ASN A 102 15.84 -0.84 2.98
CA ASN A 102 17.29 -0.95 2.92
C ASN A 102 17.95 -0.26 4.11
N GLU A 103 17.48 0.93 4.49
CA GLU A 103 17.98 1.66 5.66
C GLU A 103 17.67 0.96 6.98
N ILE A 104 16.49 0.34 7.10
CA ILE A 104 16.13 -0.52 8.25
C ILE A 104 17.06 -1.74 8.35
N GLY A 105 17.58 -2.23 7.22
CA GLY A 105 18.52 -3.36 7.20
C GLY A 105 17.87 -4.72 7.45
N VAL A 106 16.60 -4.90 7.08
CA VAL A 106 15.94 -6.21 7.11
C VAL A 106 16.50 -7.12 6.01
N LYS A 107 16.73 -8.41 6.28
CA LYS A 107 17.29 -9.33 5.28
C LYS A 107 16.26 -9.83 4.29
N SER A 108 15.01 -10.03 4.72
CA SER A 108 13.91 -10.39 3.83
C SER A 108 12.54 -10.05 4.40
N VAL A 109 11.58 -9.82 3.51
CA VAL A 109 10.21 -9.46 3.88
C VAL A 109 9.17 -10.35 3.21
N ARG A 110 8.07 -10.58 3.92
CA ARG A 110 6.83 -11.12 3.37
C ARG A 110 5.79 -10.02 3.29
N MET A 111 5.38 -9.71 2.07
CA MET A 111 4.56 -8.54 1.77
C MET A 111 3.08 -8.80 2.05
N LEU A 112 2.49 -7.95 2.89
CA LEU A 112 1.06 -7.90 3.17
C LEU A 112 0.34 -7.10 2.08
N THR A 113 0.18 -7.69 0.89
CA THR A 113 -0.40 -6.99 -0.26
C THR A 113 -1.05 -7.90 -1.30
N ASN A 114 -2.00 -7.33 -2.05
CA ASN A 114 -2.57 -7.88 -3.28
C ASN A 114 -2.07 -7.14 -4.55
N ASN A 115 -1.21 -6.13 -4.40
CA ASN A 115 -0.70 -5.34 -5.52
C ASN A 115 0.67 -5.86 -5.95
N ILE A 116 0.74 -6.53 -7.10
CA ILE A 116 1.98 -7.10 -7.62
C ILE A 116 3.04 -6.03 -7.91
N ASN A 117 2.64 -4.82 -8.31
CA ASN A 117 3.56 -3.73 -8.60
C ASN A 117 4.40 -3.34 -7.37
N LYS A 118 3.86 -3.49 -6.15
CA LYS A 118 4.63 -3.27 -4.91
C LYS A 118 5.76 -4.29 -4.78
N VAL A 119 5.45 -5.56 -5.03
CA VAL A 119 6.41 -6.65 -4.95
C VAL A 119 7.50 -6.45 -6.01
N GLU A 120 7.10 -6.20 -7.25
CA GLU A 120 8.04 -5.98 -8.36
C GLU A 120 8.97 -4.79 -8.10
N THR A 121 8.42 -3.64 -7.67
CA THR A 121 9.22 -2.46 -7.38
C THR A 121 10.25 -2.73 -6.28
N LEU A 122 9.84 -3.35 -5.18
CA LEU A 122 10.74 -3.67 -4.07
C LEU A 122 11.83 -4.66 -4.50
N THR A 123 11.46 -5.74 -5.20
CA THR A 123 12.42 -6.73 -5.72
C THR A 123 13.42 -6.11 -6.69
N GLN A 124 12.98 -5.23 -7.59
CA GLN A 124 13.86 -4.51 -8.52
C GLN A 124 14.84 -3.58 -7.79
N HIS A 125 14.49 -3.09 -6.61
CA HIS A 125 15.33 -2.24 -5.76
C HIS A 125 16.13 -3.04 -4.72
N GLY A 126 16.30 -4.35 -4.92
CA GLY A 126 17.19 -5.20 -4.12
C GLY A 126 16.57 -5.74 -2.83
N ILE A 127 15.30 -5.48 -2.56
CA ILE A 127 14.62 -6.06 -1.39
C ILE A 127 14.32 -7.53 -1.65
N ASN A 128 14.77 -8.40 -0.75
CA ASN A 128 14.46 -9.82 -0.80
C ASN A 128 13.02 -10.07 -0.35
N VAL A 129 12.08 -10.11 -1.29
CA VAL A 129 10.68 -10.44 -1.03
C VAL A 129 10.47 -11.97 -1.10
N VAL A 130 10.34 -12.63 0.05
CA VAL A 130 10.24 -14.10 0.14
C VAL A 130 8.82 -14.62 -0.05
N GLY A 131 7.82 -13.73 -0.12
CA GLY A 131 6.46 -14.10 -0.46
C GLY A 131 5.46 -12.99 -0.24
N ILE A 132 4.21 -13.30 -0.58
CA ILE A 132 3.05 -12.43 -0.32
C ILE A 132 2.08 -13.13 0.63
N LYS A 133 1.39 -12.35 1.46
CA LYS A 133 0.23 -12.78 2.23
C LYS A 133 -0.91 -11.78 1.96
N PRO A 134 -2.06 -12.21 1.42
CA PRO A 134 -3.19 -11.33 1.17
C PRO A 134 -3.66 -10.61 2.43
N THR A 135 -4.09 -9.35 2.27
CA THR A 135 -4.77 -8.57 3.32
C THR A 135 -6.26 -8.48 3.02
N LYS A 136 -6.89 -9.64 2.80
CA LYS A 136 -8.34 -9.81 2.71
C LYS A 136 -8.70 -10.97 3.63
N LEU A 137 -9.87 -10.88 4.28
CA LEU A 137 -10.53 -12.05 4.84
C LEU A 137 -10.88 -13.04 3.71
#